data_AF-A0A2T4CCD0-F1
#
_entry.id   AF-A0A2T4CCD0-F1
#
_cell.length_a   1.000
_cell.length_b   1.000
_cell.length_c   1.000
_cell.angle_alpha   90.00
_cell.angle_beta   90.00
_cell.angle_gamma   90.00
#
_symmetry.space_group_name_H-M   'P 1'
#
loop_
_entity.id
_entity.type
_entity.pdbx_description
1 polymer ?
#
loop_
_entity_poly.entity_id
_entity_poly.type
_entity_poly.pdbx_seq_one_letter_code
_entity_poly.pdbx_strand_id
1 'polypeptide(L)'
;MGYFKIYNLSFTSPTMRAFNLEITAIMDPEVDVGWISRVTVILTHGRRLIGEKTLRDTYMIPDEWDRATIRLESFEIKNMTAFKGFFEKLMPKNDIIQEYRAEVALKAALDDEENGHELSIAIDLSDVSKISVSRLEYNRCDDRIRLSFSTWSWTPFDIDFGCCQFVLEADDGILAFLDGRFGMGRELYKVALEGIVDPAIDEASFDGVGTLTGFKTYEHNNSFLAHAIRLFRIEVDLAALKGDLDED
;
A
#
# COMPACT_ATOMS: atom_id res chain seq x y z
N MET A 1 10.17 30.00 -0.22
CA MET A 1 8.92 29.22 -0.11
C MET A 1 9.36 27.90 0.50
N GLY A 2 9.08 27.72 1.79
CA GLY A 2 9.62 26.60 2.56
C GLY A 2 9.27 25.26 1.91
N TYR A 3 10.25 24.36 1.88
CA TYR A 3 10.09 23.01 1.39
C TYR A 3 9.33 22.13 2.41
N PHE A 4 8.19 21.55 1.99
CA PHE A 4 7.49 20.51 2.75
C PHE A 4 7.37 19.27 1.85
N LYS A 5 8.14 18.21 2.15
CA LYS A 5 8.12 16.96 1.39
C LYS A 5 7.62 15.82 2.24
N ILE A 6 6.52 15.20 1.84
CA ILE A 6 6.06 13.96 2.46
C ILE A 6 7.09 12.86 2.18
N TYR A 7 7.67 12.35 3.24
CA TYR A 7 8.63 11.25 3.25
C TYR A 7 7.93 9.89 3.36
N ASN A 8 6.85 9.80 4.13
CA ASN A 8 6.03 8.61 4.30
C ASN A 8 4.57 8.98 4.66
N LEU A 9 3.62 8.20 4.17
CA LEU A 9 2.21 8.26 4.53
C LEU A 9 1.73 6.85 4.90
N SER A 10 1.53 6.61 6.20
CA SER A 10 1.15 5.31 6.73
C SER A 10 -0.34 5.27 7.10
N PHE A 11 -1.01 4.20 6.71
CA PHE A 11 -2.43 3.95 6.99
C PHE A 11 -2.54 2.78 7.96
N THR A 12 -2.95 3.04 9.20
CA THR A 12 -3.02 2.03 10.27
C THR A 12 -4.42 1.96 10.89
N SER A 13 -4.69 0.93 11.68
CA SER A 13 -5.99 0.71 12.37
C SER A 13 -7.21 0.89 11.45
N PRO A 14 -7.27 0.19 10.30
CA PRO A 14 -8.31 0.41 9.31
C PRO A 14 -9.67 -0.11 9.79
N THR A 15 -10.72 0.67 9.52
CA THR A 15 -12.13 0.26 9.65
C THR A 15 -12.83 0.40 8.29
N MET A 16 -14.14 0.23 8.23
CA MET A 16 -14.88 0.51 6.99
C MET A 16 -14.99 2.00 6.66
N ARG A 17 -14.76 2.90 7.62
CA ARG A 17 -15.04 4.35 7.45
C ARG A 17 -13.97 5.28 8.01
N ALA A 18 -12.93 4.75 8.62
CA ALA A 18 -11.84 5.51 9.20
C ALA A 18 -10.55 4.70 9.27
N PHE A 19 -9.43 5.39 9.45
CA PHE A 19 -8.11 4.83 9.72
C PHE A 19 -7.29 5.82 10.54
N ASN A 20 -6.19 5.39 11.13
CA ASN A 20 -5.17 6.26 11.66
C ASN A 20 -4.21 6.65 10.52
N LEU A 21 -3.99 7.96 10.34
CA LEU A 21 -3.07 8.49 9.36
C LEU A 21 -1.81 8.98 10.05
N GLU A 22 -0.65 8.48 9.62
CA GLU A 22 0.64 9.01 10.03
C GLU A 22 1.34 9.63 8.82
N ILE A 23 1.71 10.91 8.94
CA ILE A 23 2.47 11.65 7.93
C ILE A 23 3.85 11.92 8.48
N THR A 24 4.88 11.37 7.85
CA THR A 24 6.26 11.80 8.08
C THR A 24 6.65 12.74 6.95
N ALA A 25 7.06 13.97 7.28
CA ALA A 25 7.49 14.96 6.31
C ALA A 25 8.86 15.53 6.68
N ILE A 26 9.68 15.78 5.67
CA ILE A 26 10.89 16.59 5.81
C ILE A 26 10.48 18.03 5.64
N MET A 27 10.85 18.87 6.61
CA MET A 27 10.50 20.28 6.64
C MET A 27 11.74 21.13 6.46
N ASP A 28 11.58 22.22 5.73
CA ASP A 28 12.62 23.23 5.58
C ASP A 28 12.91 23.86 6.95
N PRO A 29 14.18 24.04 7.33
CA PRO A 29 14.57 24.75 8.54
C PRO A 29 13.96 26.16 8.67
N GLU A 30 13.55 26.77 7.56
CA GLU A 30 12.86 28.07 7.54
C GLU A 30 11.40 28.02 8.01
N VAL A 31 10.78 26.83 8.13
CA VAL A 31 9.41 26.68 8.66
C VAL A 31 9.46 26.68 10.19
N ASP A 32 8.91 27.73 10.83
CA ASP A 32 8.83 27.84 12.29
C ASP A 32 7.73 26.92 12.86
N VAL A 33 8.02 25.62 12.88
CA VAL A 33 7.09 24.59 13.33
C VAL A 33 6.89 24.52 14.84
N GLY A 34 7.76 25.18 15.61
CA GLY A 34 7.76 25.12 17.07
C GLY A 34 6.53 25.77 17.72
N TRP A 35 5.83 26.65 17.00
CA TRP A 35 4.68 27.42 17.49
C TRP A 35 3.34 27.02 16.88
N ILE A 36 3.34 25.97 16.06
CA ILE A 36 2.12 25.41 15.48
C ILE A 36 1.28 24.84 16.63
N SER A 37 0.06 25.34 16.74
CA SER A 37 -0.92 24.90 17.72
C SER A 37 -2.10 24.17 17.07
N ARG A 38 -2.17 24.17 15.74
CA ARG A 38 -3.22 23.54 14.97
C ARG A 38 -2.68 23.01 13.66
N VAL A 39 -2.98 21.75 13.36
CA VAL A 39 -2.61 21.11 12.09
C VAL A 39 -3.88 20.56 11.44
N THR A 40 -4.25 21.09 10.28
CA THR A 40 -5.34 20.59 9.46
C THR A 40 -4.76 19.78 8.30
N VAL A 41 -5.18 18.52 8.18
CA VAL A 41 -4.81 17.63 7.07
C VAL A 41 -6.02 17.35 6.21
N ILE A 42 -5.85 17.54 4.91
CA ILE A 42 -6.88 17.33 3.89
C ILE A 42 -6.37 16.27 2.92
N LEU A 43 -7.09 15.15 2.80
CA LEU A 43 -6.83 14.13 1.78
C LEU A 43 -7.79 14.30 0.61
N THR A 44 -7.25 14.29 -0.60
CA THR A 44 -8.03 14.37 -1.84
C THR A 44 -7.62 13.26 -2.81
N HIS A 45 -8.52 12.95 -3.74
CA HIS A 45 -8.19 12.18 -4.95
C HIS A 45 -8.72 12.96 -6.15
N GLY A 46 -7.84 13.80 -6.69
CA GLY A 46 -8.14 14.79 -7.71
C GLY A 46 -8.97 15.90 -7.09
N ARG A 47 -10.10 16.25 -7.70
CA ARG A 47 -11.00 17.30 -7.16
C ARG A 47 -11.93 16.83 -6.04
N ARG A 48 -11.81 15.58 -5.58
CA ARG A 48 -12.72 14.98 -4.61
C ARG A 48 -12.06 14.89 -3.24
N LEU A 49 -12.67 15.53 -2.23
CA LEU A 49 -12.29 15.38 -0.84
C LEU A 49 -12.54 13.95 -0.37
N ILE A 50 -11.50 13.26 0.09
CA ILE A 50 -11.61 11.95 0.76
C ILE A 50 -12.01 12.17 2.21
N GLY A 51 -11.31 13.06 2.90
CA GLY A 51 -11.50 13.35 4.31
C GLY A 51 -10.62 14.51 4.74
N GLU A 52 -10.91 15.02 5.93
CA GLU A 52 -10.21 16.16 6.52
C GLU A 52 -10.26 16.00 8.03
N LYS A 53 -9.14 16.31 8.69
CA LYS A 53 -9.05 16.28 10.14
C LYS A 53 -8.10 17.36 10.65
N THR A 54 -8.52 18.02 11.73
CA THR A 54 -7.72 19.02 12.43
C THR A 54 -7.27 18.48 13.78
N LEU A 55 -5.96 18.49 14.02
CA LEU A 55 -5.35 18.34 15.33
C LEU A 55 -5.22 19.73 15.97
N ARG A 56 -5.49 19.81 17.26
CA ARG A 56 -5.31 21.02 18.08
C ARG A 56 -4.26 20.75 19.15
N ASP A 57 -3.66 21.82 19.64
CA ASP A 57 -2.67 21.84 20.72
C ASP A 57 -1.53 20.84 20.49
N THR A 58 -1.09 20.74 19.22
CA THR A 58 -0.06 19.77 18.78
C THR A 58 1.22 20.50 18.43
N TYR A 59 2.27 20.27 19.20
CA TYR A 59 3.61 20.74 18.87
C TYR A 59 4.26 19.81 17.86
N MET A 60 4.77 20.36 16.77
CA MET A 60 5.58 19.63 15.80
C MET A 60 7.05 19.84 16.13
N ILE A 61 7.73 18.76 16.49
CA ILE A 61 9.16 18.79 16.81
C ILE A 61 9.87 17.95 15.75
N PRO A 62 10.66 18.58 14.85
CA PRO A 62 11.52 17.84 13.94
C PRO A 62 12.55 16.99 14.70
N ASP A 63 12.88 15.83 14.15
CA ASP A 63 13.99 15.01 14.62
C ASP A 63 15.35 15.54 14.12
N GLU A 64 16.43 14.80 14.42
CA GLU A 64 17.80 15.13 14.00
C GLU A 64 18.03 15.11 12.48
N TRP A 65 17.04 14.68 11.70
CA TRP A 65 17.04 14.69 10.23
C TRP A 65 15.98 15.62 9.63
N ASP A 66 15.51 16.61 10.41
CA ASP A 66 14.49 17.58 10.04
C ASP A 66 13.14 16.94 9.65
N ARG A 67 12.84 15.75 10.19
CA ARG A 67 11.58 15.06 9.95
C ARG A 67 10.62 15.31 11.08
N ALA A 68 9.41 15.74 10.76
CA ALA A 68 8.30 15.73 11.70
C ALA A 68 7.28 14.67 11.34
N THR A 69 6.71 14.07 12.38
CA THR A 69 5.64 13.07 12.26
C THR A 69 4.35 13.61 12.83
N ILE A 70 3.30 13.62 12.02
CA ILE A 70 1.95 14.06 12.39
C ILE A 70 1.07 12.81 12.43
N ARG A 71 0.43 12.57 13.57
CA ARG A 71 -0.44 11.40 13.80
C ARG A 71 -1.88 11.83 13.97
N LEU A 72 -2.73 11.44 13.03
CA LEU A 72 -4.16 11.69 13.05
C LEU A 72 -4.91 10.37 13.28
N GLU A 73 -5.25 10.08 14.52
CA GLU A 73 -6.07 8.92 14.86
C GLU A 73 -7.49 9.05 14.29
N SER A 74 -8.16 7.97 13.91
CA SER A 74 -9.58 8.01 13.47
C SER A 74 -9.88 9.09 12.41
N PHE A 75 -9.06 9.17 11.38
CA PHE A 75 -9.28 9.99 10.19
C PHE A 75 -10.49 9.45 9.41
N GLU A 76 -11.55 10.23 9.29
CA GLU A 76 -12.81 9.79 8.69
C GLU A 76 -12.77 9.85 7.15
N ILE A 77 -13.23 8.77 6.52
CA ILE A 77 -13.44 8.67 5.07
C ILE A 77 -14.82 9.22 4.73
N LYS A 78 -14.88 10.52 4.43
CA LYS A 78 -16.10 11.23 3.99
C LYS A 78 -16.54 10.80 2.59
N ASN A 79 -15.61 10.46 1.70
CA ASN A 79 -15.90 10.02 0.33
C ASN A 79 -15.26 8.68 -0.01
N MET A 80 -16.02 7.60 0.23
CA MET A 80 -15.57 6.23 -0.05
C MET A 80 -15.31 5.97 -1.54
N THR A 81 -16.04 6.64 -2.44
CA THR A 81 -15.82 6.47 -3.89
C THR A 81 -14.48 7.04 -4.33
N ALA A 82 -14.10 8.21 -3.81
CA ALA A 82 -12.78 8.79 -4.06
C ALA A 82 -11.67 7.92 -3.45
N PHE A 83 -11.88 7.42 -2.23
CA PHE A 83 -10.93 6.56 -1.54
C PHE A 83 -10.74 5.20 -2.22
N LYS A 84 -11.82 4.60 -2.75
CA LYS A 84 -11.75 3.41 -3.60
C LYS A 84 -10.95 3.68 -4.86
N GLY A 85 -11.16 4.83 -5.52
CA GLY A 85 -10.41 5.22 -6.72
C GLY A 85 -8.89 5.28 -6.49
N PHE A 86 -8.47 5.72 -5.32
CA PHE A 86 -7.06 5.67 -4.89
C PHE A 86 -6.53 4.22 -4.90
N PHE A 87 -7.19 3.27 -4.23
CA PHE A 87 -6.76 1.87 -4.23
C PHE A 87 -6.83 1.22 -5.62
N GLU A 88 -7.83 1.56 -6.44
CA GLU A 88 -7.95 1.08 -7.82
C GLU A 88 -6.81 1.56 -8.73
N LYS A 89 -6.19 2.70 -8.39
CA LYS A 89 -5.00 3.22 -9.08
C LYS A 89 -3.70 2.64 -8.50
N LEU A 90 -3.66 2.43 -7.18
CA LEU A 90 -2.51 1.89 -6.47
C LEU A 90 -2.27 0.41 -6.79
N MET A 91 -3.32 -0.41 -6.90
CA MET A 91 -3.18 -1.85 -7.06
C MET A 91 -2.73 -2.25 -8.48
N PRO A 92 -1.92 -3.32 -8.62
CA PRO A 92 -1.48 -3.79 -9.92
C PRO A 92 -2.67 -4.37 -10.70
N LYS A 93 -2.68 -4.13 -12.01
CA LYS A 93 -3.66 -4.66 -12.96
C LYS A 93 -2.89 -5.18 -14.18
N ASN A 94 -2.68 -6.49 -14.22
CA ASN A 94 -2.22 -7.32 -15.36
C ASN A 94 -0.93 -6.94 -16.12
N ASP A 95 -0.21 -5.87 -15.78
CA ASP A 95 1.02 -5.51 -16.48
C ASP A 95 2.26 -5.92 -15.67
N ILE A 96 3.05 -6.87 -16.21
CA ILE A 96 4.39 -7.18 -15.73
C ILE A 96 5.31 -5.97 -16.03
N ILE A 97 5.81 -5.37 -14.95
CA ILE A 97 6.96 -4.45 -14.82
C ILE A 97 6.97 -3.21 -15.73
N GLN A 98 6.79 -2.03 -15.13
CA GLN A 98 7.42 -0.81 -15.65
C GLN A 98 8.73 -0.52 -14.91
N GLU A 99 9.79 -0.39 -15.72
CA GLU A 99 11.12 0.06 -15.32
C GLU A 99 11.10 1.40 -14.57
N TYR A 100 12.21 1.61 -13.85
CA TYR A 100 12.61 2.79 -13.07
C TYR A 100 11.96 4.10 -13.53
N ARG A 101 11.03 4.63 -12.73
CA ARG A 101 10.55 6.01 -12.84
C ARG A 101 11.07 6.79 -11.63
N ALA A 102 11.34 8.07 -11.83
CA ALA A 102 11.68 8.97 -10.72
C ALA A 102 10.59 8.90 -9.63
N GLU A 103 11.01 9.00 -8.37
CA GLU A 103 10.14 9.03 -7.19
C GLU A 103 8.96 9.98 -7.42
N VAL A 104 7.73 9.49 -7.24
CA VAL A 104 6.54 10.33 -7.37
C VAL A 104 6.34 11.03 -6.04
N ALA A 105 6.71 12.31 -5.99
CA ALA A 105 6.42 13.14 -4.84
C ALA A 105 4.91 13.31 -4.69
N LEU A 106 4.38 13.05 -3.49
CA LEU A 106 3.03 13.45 -3.15
C LEU A 106 2.96 14.97 -3.20
N LYS A 107 1.95 15.50 -3.92
CA LYS A 107 1.69 16.93 -3.94
C LYS A 107 1.12 17.31 -2.58
N ALA A 108 1.93 18.00 -1.81
CA ALA A 108 1.54 18.65 -0.57
C ALA A 108 1.58 20.17 -0.78
N ALA A 109 0.50 20.85 -0.41
CA ALA A 109 0.52 22.30 -0.24
C ALA A 109 0.57 22.61 1.25
N LEU A 110 1.46 23.52 1.61
CA LEU A 110 1.57 24.09 2.96
C LEU A 110 1.01 25.50 2.92
N ASP A 111 0.13 25.81 3.86
CA ASP A 111 -0.34 27.17 4.12
C ASP A 111 -0.11 27.46 5.61
N ASP A 112 0.72 28.45 5.90
CA ASP A 112 1.04 28.96 7.23
C ASP A 112 0.42 30.34 7.42
N GLU A 113 -0.39 30.51 8.46
CA GLU A 113 -0.87 31.85 8.81
C GLU A 113 0.27 32.70 9.40
N GLU A 114 0.28 34.02 9.13
CA GLU A 114 1.32 34.98 9.56
C GLU A 114 1.69 34.93 11.07
N ASN A 115 0.84 34.32 11.91
CA ASN A 115 1.06 34.17 13.35
C ASN A 115 1.68 32.82 13.77
N GLY A 116 1.99 31.91 12.84
CA GLY A 116 2.67 30.63 13.10
C GLY A 116 1.86 29.57 13.85
N HIS A 117 0.55 29.80 14.06
CA HIS A 117 -0.30 28.94 14.90
C HIS A 117 -1.04 27.84 14.16
N GLU A 118 -1.26 27.99 12.85
CA GLU A 118 -2.05 27.07 12.04
C GLU A 118 -1.24 26.58 10.83
N LEU A 119 -1.24 25.26 10.65
CA LEU A 119 -0.64 24.57 9.53
C LEU A 119 -1.71 23.82 8.75
N SER A 120 -1.87 24.13 7.47
CA SER A 120 -2.74 23.34 6.57
C SER A 120 -1.90 22.51 5.61
N ILE A 121 -2.15 21.20 5.59
CA ILE A 121 -1.48 20.24 4.71
C ILE A 121 -2.53 19.60 3.81
N ALA A 122 -2.50 19.92 2.51
CA ALA A 122 -3.36 19.31 1.52
C ALA A 122 -2.59 18.26 0.71
N ILE A 123 -3.00 17.00 0.77
CA ILE A 123 -2.36 15.85 0.09
C ILE A 123 -3.29 15.34 -1.01
N ASP A 124 -2.82 15.33 -2.26
CA ASP A 124 -3.53 14.73 -3.38
C ASP A 124 -3.01 13.31 -3.70
N LEU A 125 -3.89 12.33 -3.53
CA LEU A 125 -3.67 10.92 -3.81
C LEU A 125 -4.02 10.54 -5.26
N SER A 126 -4.27 11.51 -6.14
CA SER A 126 -4.59 11.22 -7.54
C SER A 126 -3.41 10.79 -8.38
N ASP A 127 -2.19 11.25 -8.08
CA ASP A 127 -1.00 11.02 -8.92
C ASP A 127 -0.16 9.81 -8.48
N VAL A 128 -0.72 8.93 -7.65
CA VAL A 128 0.00 7.78 -7.08
C VAL A 128 0.46 6.79 -8.15
N SER A 129 1.63 6.20 -7.92
CA SER A 129 2.15 5.08 -8.70
C SER A 129 1.44 3.79 -8.33
N LYS A 130 1.22 2.93 -9.34
CA LYS A 130 0.85 1.52 -9.11
C LYS A 130 1.95 0.83 -8.30
N ILE A 131 1.56 -0.16 -7.52
CA ILE A 131 2.47 -1.15 -6.94
C ILE A 131 3.08 -1.94 -8.09
N SER A 132 4.39 -2.08 -8.05
CA SER A 132 5.15 -2.95 -8.94
C SER A 132 5.49 -4.25 -8.24
N VAL A 133 5.48 -5.35 -9.00
CA VAL A 133 5.92 -6.66 -8.55
C VAL A 133 7.20 -7.02 -9.30
N SER A 134 8.18 -7.57 -8.59
CA SER A 134 9.44 -8.03 -9.16
C SER A 134 9.90 -9.32 -8.50
N ARG A 135 10.83 -10.03 -9.15
CA ARG A 135 11.40 -11.30 -8.67
C ARG A 135 10.32 -12.31 -8.28
N LEU A 136 9.30 -12.42 -9.13
CA LEU A 136 8.26 -13.41 -8.96
C LEU A 136 8.84 -14.78 -9.26
N GLU A 137 8.81 -15.63 -8.25
CA GLU A 137 9.33 -16.98 -8.25
C GLU A 137 8.21 -17.93 -7.85
N TYR A 138 8.11 -19.03 -8.59
CA TYR A 138 7.18 -20.11 -8.34
C TYR A 138 7.96 -21.38 -8.03
N ASN A 139 7.56 -22.07 -6.97
CA ASN A 139 8.07 -23.38 -6.62
C ASN A 139 6.90 -24.28 -6.25
N ARG A 140 6.93 -25.51 -6.77
CA ARG A 140 6.03 -26.58 -6.40
C ARG A 140 6.82 -27.83 -6.04
N CYS A 141 6.47 -28.41 -4.90
CA CYS A 141 6.96 -29.72 -4.47
C CYS A 141 5.76 -30.53 -3.98
N ASP A 142 5.48 -31.66 -4.65
CA ASP A 142 4.32 -32.50 -4.41
C ASP A 142 2.99 -31.72 -4.41
N ASP A 143 2.33 -31.67 -3.25
CA ASP A 143 1.08 -30.98 -2.98
C ASP A 143 1.26 -29.54 -2.50
N ARG A 144 2.49 -29.05 -2.34
CA ARG A 144 2.78 -27.71 -1.85
C ARG A 144 3.18 -26.76 -2.96
N ILE A 145 2.64 -25.55 -2.88
CA ILE A 145 3.04 -24.43 -3.72
C ILE A 145 3.56 -23.31 -2.85
N ARG A 146 4.65 -22.69 -3.30
CA ARG A 146 5.16 -21.44 -2.78
C ARG A 146 5.33 -20.43 -3.91
N LEU A 147 4.81 -19.22 -3.68
CA LEU A 147 5.07 -18.06 -4.50
C LEU A 147 5.85 -17.03 -3.68
N SER A 148 7.01 -16.62 -4.17
CA SER A 148 7.78 -15.50 -3.61
C SER A 148 7.84 -14.35 -4.60
N PHE A 149 7.71 -13.12 -4.10
CA PHE A 149 7.93 -11.92 -4.91
C PHE A 149 8.25 -10.72 -4.03
N SER A 150 8.71 -9.64 -4.64
CA SER A 150 8.88 -8.35 -3.98
C SER A 150 7.88 -7.35 -4.52
N THR A 151 7.29 -6.56 -3.63
CA THR A 151 6.46 -5.41 -4.01
C THR A 151 7.15 -4.12 -3.63
N TRP A 152 6.88 -3.07 -4.40
CA TRP A 152 7.36 -1.72 -4.12
C TRP A 152 6.49 -0.68 -4.82
N SER A 153 6.50 0.56 -4.35
CA SER A 153 5.84 1.71 -4.98
C SER A 153 6.75 2.93 -4.97
N TRP A 154 6.71 3.74 -6.04
CA TRP A 154 7.41 5.04 -6.08
C TRP A 154 6.74 6.11 -5.23
N THR A 155 5.52 5.84 -4.76
CA THR A 155 4.80 6.74 -3.86
C THR A 155 5.08 6.29 -2.42
N PRO A 156 5.38 7.23 -1.51
CA PRO A 156 5.81 6.90 -0.15
C PRO A 156 4.62 6.47 0.73
N PHE A 157 4.00 5.35 0.42
CA PHE A 157 2.95 4.74 1.23
C PHE A 157 3.49 3.57 2.03
N ASP A 158 2.92 3.42 3.21
CA ASP A 158 3.08 2.25 4.05
C ASP A 158 1.69 1.73 4.43
N ILE A 159 1.35 0.55 3.90
CA ILE A 159 0.05 -0.10 4.10
C ILE A 159 0.28 -1.58 4.36
N ASP A 160 -0.04 -2.00 5.58
CA ASP A 160 0.00 -3.40 5.99
C ASP A 160 -1.39 -4.04 5.85
N PHE A 161 -1.51 -5.10 5.06
CA PHE A 161 -2.74 -5.87 4.94
C PHE A 161 -2.79 -7.04 5.95
N GLY A 162 -1.70 -7.25 6.69
CA GLY A 162 -1.53 -8.38 7.58
C GLY A 162 -1.48 -9.70 6.82
N CYS A 163 -1.84 -10.79 7.49
CA CYS A 163 -2.02 -12.08 6.84
C CYS A 163 -3.20 -12.03 5.86
N CYS A 164 -2.95 -12.43 4.61
CA CYS A 164 -3.90 -12.46 3.51
C CYS A 164 -3.98 -13.84 2.88
N GLN A 165 -5.10 -14.10 2.21
CA GLN A 165 -5.27 -15.21 1.30
C GLN A 165 -5.37 -14.70 -0.13
N PHE A 166 -4.71 -15.40 -1.03
CA PHE A 166 -4.75 -15.21 -2.47
C PHE A 166 -5.29 -16.48 -3.14
N VAL A 167 -5.82 -16.33 -4.33
CA VAL A 167 -6.26 -17.43 -5.18
C VAL A 167 -5.36 -17.45 -6.40
N LEU A 168 -4.75 -18.61 -6.65
CA LEU A 168 -4.04 -18.89 -7.88
C LEU A 168 -4.98 -19.65 -8.81
N GLU A 169 -5.24 -19.09 -9.99
CA GLU A 169 -6.16 -19.63 -10.98
C GLU A 169 -5.43 -19.81 -12.32
N ALA A 170 -5.81 -20.84 -13.08
CA ALA A 170 -5.44 -21.00 -14.48
C ALA A 170 -6.70 -21.31 -15.30
N ASP A 171 -6.56 -21.57 -16.61
CA ASP A 171 -7.68 -21.74 -17.54
C ASP A 171 -8.76 -22.72 -17.05
N ASP A 172 -8.37 -23.77 -16.33
CA ASP A 172 -9.25 -24.84 -15.84
C ASP A 172 -9.85 -24.57 -14.44
N GLY A 173 -9.52 -23.44 -13.81
CA GLY A 173 -10.09 -23.01 -12.53
C GLY A 173 -9.05 -22.72 -11.45
N ILE A 174 -9.49 -22.85 -10.19
CA ILE A 174 -8.65 -22.57 -9.02
C ILE A 174 -7.64 -23.70 -8.83
N LEU A 175 -6.35 -23.35 -8.86
CA LEU A 175 -5.25 -24.28 -8.62
C LEU A 175 -4.94 -24.42 -7.13
N ALA A 176 -4.92 -23.29 -6.41
CA ALA A 176 -4.60 -23.26 -4.99
C ALA A 176 -5.09 -21.97 -4.31
N PHE A 177 -5.33 -22.08 -3.00
CA PHE A 177 -5.42 -20.93 -2.10
C PHE A 177 -4.06 -20.77 -1.41
N LEU A 178 -3.50 -19.58 -1.49
CA LEU A 178 -2.16 -19.28 -0.96
C LEU A 178 -2.28 -18.24 0.17
N ASP A 179 -1.74 -18.55 1.33
CA ASP A 179 -1.75 -17.69 2.51
C ASP A 179 -0.35 -17.09 2.74
N GLY A 180 -0.31 -15.83 3.19
CA GLY A 180 0.94 -15.17 3.54
C GLY A 180 0.73 -13.72 3.97
N ARG A 181 1.76 -13.09 4.55
CA ARG A 181 1.68 -11.68 4.93
C ARG A 181 1.86 -10.81 3.70
N PHE A 182 0.97 -9.83 3.53
CA PHE A 182 1.05 -8.88 2.44
C PHE A 182 1.05 -7.46 3.00
N GLY A 183 1.94 -6.64 2.47
CA GLY A 183 2.06 -5.25 2.78
C GLY A 183 2.73 -4.53 1.62
N MET A 184 2.74 -3.22 1.69
CA MET A 184 3.53 -2.38 0.79
C MET A 184 4.19 -1.29 1.60
N GLY A 185 5.42 -0.99 1.24
CA GLY A 185 6.19 0.10 1.81
C GLY A 185 6.96 0.83 0.71
N ARG A 186 7.68 1.86 1.13
CA ARG A 186 8.64 2.56 0.26
C ARG A 186 9.83 1.68 -0.12
N GLU A 187 10.21 0.77 0.77
CA GLU A 187 11.24 -0.24 0.51
C GLU A 187 10.65 -1.49 -0.13
N LEU A 188 11.52 -2.33 -0.70
CA LEU A 188 11.15 -3.63 -1.23
C LEU A 188 10.53 -4.50 -0.13
N TYR A 189 9.23 -4.75 -0.23
CA TYR A 189 8.52 -5.63 0.69
C TYR A 189 8.50 -7.05 0.10
N LYS A 190 9.20 -7.98 0.76
CA LYS A 190 9.23 -9.38 0.35
C LYS A 190 7.94 -10.08 0.79
N VAL A 191 7.31 -10.74 -0.16
CA VAL A 191 6.09 -11.53 0.04
C VAL A 191 6.44 -12.99 -0.23
N ALA A 192 5.99 -13.86 0.67
CA ALA A 192 5.99 -15.31 0.49
C ALA A 192 4.57 -15.81 0.78
N LEU A 193 3.99 -16.50 -0.19
CA LEU A 193 2.67 -17.09 -0.12
C LEU A 193 2.81 -18.61 -0.25
N GLU A 194 2.12 -19.35 0.60
CA GLU A 194 2.18 -20.81 0.63
C GLU A 194 0.78 -21.41 0.64
N GLY A 195 0.62 -22.55 0.01
CA GLY A 195 -0.65 -23.27 0.01
C GLY A 195 -0.51 -24.72 -0.45
N ILE A 196 -1.65 -25.42 -0.38
CA ILE A 196 -1.76 -26.83 -0.74
C ILE A 196 -2.64 -26.94 -1.97
N VAL A 197 -2.18 -27.72 -2.95
CA VAL A 197 -2.90 -28.08 -4.17
C VAL A 197 -3.88 -29.19 -3.85
N ASP A 198 -5.12 -29.05 -4.31
CA ASP A 198 -6.08 -30.15 -4.22
C ASP A 198 -5.58 -31.33 -5.09
N PRO A 199 -5.48 -32.56 -4.54
CA PRO A 199 -5.08 -33.74 -5.30
C PRO A 199 -5.89 -34.02 -6.56
N ALA A 200 -7.08 -33.42 -6.70
CA ALA A 200 -7.91 -33.52 -7.90
C ALA A 200 -7.44 -32.66 -9.08
N ILE A 201 -6.53 -31.70 -8.86
CA ILE A 201 -5.98 -30.84 -9.92
C ILE A 201 -4.89 -31.59 -10.69
N ASP A 202 -5.01 -31.62 -12.01
CA ASP A 202 -4.03 -32.25 -12.91
C ASP A 202 -2.70 -31.46 -12.88
N GLU A 203 -1.57 -32.17 -13.01
CA GLU A 203 -0.26 -31.54 -13.14
C GLU A 203 -0.20 -30.63 -14.37
N ALA A 204 -0.89 -31.01 -15.46
CA ALA A 204 -0.97 -30.21 -16.68
C ALA A 204 -1.65 -28.84 -16.47
N SER A 205 -2.47 -28.66 -15.42
CA SER A 205 -3.08 -27.37 -15.11
C SER A 205 -2.08 -26.31 -14.61
N PHE A 206 -0.82 -26.69 -14.40
CA PHE A 206 0.28 -25.80 -14.05
C PHE A 206 1.18 -25.46 -15.25
N ASP A 207 0.80 -25.84 -16.46
CA ASP A 207 1.52 -25.44 -17.67
C ASP A 207 1.04 -24.06 -18.14
N GLY A 208 1.96 -23.09 -18.24
CA GLY A 208 1.69 -21.77 -18.83
C GLY A 208 1.55 -20.64 -17.81
N VAL A 209 0.55 -19.78 -17.99
CA VAL A 209 0.38 -18.55 -17.21
C VAL A 209 -0.87 -18.64 -16.33
N GLY A 210 -0.68 -18.50 -15.02
CA GLY A 210 -1.74 -18.36 -14.05
C GLY A 210 -2.01 -16.90 -13.69
N THR A 211 -3.13 -16.67 -12.99
CA THR A 211 -3.47 -15.39 -12.37
C THR A 211 -3.46 -15.55 -10.85
N LEU A 212 -2.72 -14.68 -10.15
CA LEU A 212 -2.79 -14.54 -8.70
C LEU A 212 -3.68 -13.35 -8.34
N THR A 213 -4.76 -13.62 -7.62
CA THR A 213 -5.73 -12.59 -7.19
C THR A 213 -5.82 -12.52 -5.68
N GLY A 214 -5.86 -11.33 -5.11
CA GLY A 214 -6.11 -11.16 -3.66
C GLY A 214 -7.57 -11.52 -3.31
N PHE A 215 -7.79 -12.21 -2.19
CA PHE A 215 -9.12 -12.74 -1.85
C PHE A 215 -9.69 -12.16 -0.56
N LYS A 216 -8.94 -12.28 0.54
CA LYS A 216 -9.34 -11.75 1.86
C LYS A 216 -8.12 -11.44 2.71
N THR A 217 -8.31 -10.54 3.66
CA THR A 217 -7.39 -10.28 4.77
C THR A 217 -7.92 -11.01 6.02
N TYR A 218 -7.08 -11.71 6.77
CA TYR A 218 -7.50 -12.35 8.03
C TYR A 218 -7.66 -11.34 9.17
N GLU A 219 -6.71 -10.42 9.30
CA GLU A 219 -6.65 -9.43 10.39
C GLU A 219 -7.61 -8.25 10.16
N HIS A 220 -7.90 -7.95 8.89
CA HIS A 220 -8.61 -6.74 8.48
C HIS A 220 -9.92 -7.02 7.73
N ASN A 221 -10.51 -8.20 7.94
CA ASN A 221 -11.68 -8.71 7.19
C ASN A 221 -12.92 -7.80 7.23
N ASN A 222 -13.04 -6.92 8.24
CA ASN A 222 -14.13 -5.97 8.43
C ASN A 222 -13.69 -4.51 8.19
N SER A 223 -12.75 -4.29 7.29
CA SER A 223 -12.23 -2.96 6.94
C SER A 223 -12.21 -2.73 5.42
N PHE A 224 -11.91 -1.50 5.00
CA PHE A 224 -11.68 -1.23 3.57
C PHE A 224 -10.52 -2.04 2.98
N LEU A 225 -9.55 -2.51 3.78
CA LEU A 225 -8.44 -3.35 3.28
C LEU A 225 -8.93 -4.70 2.75
N ALA A 226 -9.99 -5.26 3.32
CA ALA A 226 -10.62 -6.47 2.79
C ALA A 226 -11.20 -6.28 1.37
N HIS A 227 -11.57 -5.05 1.03
CA HIS A 227 -11.99 -4.70 -0.33
C HIS A 227 -10.80 -4.33 -1.23
N ALA A 228 -9.81 -3.62 -0.69
CA ALA A 228 -8.64 -3.20 -1.43
C ALA A 228 -7.77 -4.39 -1.87
N ILE A 229 -7.59 -5.42 -1.04
CA ILE A 229 -6.79 -6.60 -1.40
C ILE A 229 -7.36 -7.32 -2.64
N ARG A 230 -8.68 -7.29 -2.83
CA ARG A 230 -9.36 -7.91 -3.99
C ARG A 230 -9.09 -7.21 -5.32
N LEU A 231 -8.47 -6.03 -5.28
CA LEU A 231 -8.03 -5.31 -6.47
C LEU A 231 -6.64 -5.76 -6.91
N PHE A 232 -5.90 -6.50 -6.08
CA PHE A 232 -4.61 -7.05 -6.43
C PHE A 232 -4.79 -8.18 -7.45
N ARG A 233 -4.16 -8.04 -8.61
CA ARG A 233 -4.12 -9.05 -9.65
C ARG A 233 -2.82 -8.98 -10.45
N ILE A 234 -2.13 -10.11 -10.54
CA ILE A 234 -0.92 -10.26 -11.35
C ILE A 234 -0.95 -11.59 -12.12
N GLU A 235 -0.19 -11.64 -13.21
CA GLU A 235 0.10 -12.86 -13.95
C GLU A 235 1.31 -13.57 -13.33
N VAL A 236 1.27 -14.90 -13.32
CA VAL A 236 2.32 -15.78 -12.79
C VAL A 236 2.70 -16.77 -13.88
N ASP A 237 3.97 -16.83 -14.23
CA ASP A 237 4.49 -17.90 -15.09
C ASP A 237 4.64 -19.17 -14.24
N LEU A 238 3.82 -20.17 -14.52
CA LEU A 238 3.79 -21.46 -13.82
C LEU A 238 4.74 -22.48 -14.46
N ALA A 239 5.22 -22.23 -15.68
CA ALA A 239 6.21 -23.06 -16.34
C ALA A 239 7.65 -22.77 -15.85
N ALA A 240 7.87 -21.60 -15.24
CA ALA A 240 9.14 -21.20 -14.69
C ALA A 240 9.40 -21.87 -13.31
N LEU A 241 10.31 -22.86 -13.31
CA LEU A 241 10.98 -23.52 -12.17
C LEU A 241 10.26 -24.72 -11.51
N LYS A 242 10.42 -25.90 -12.14
CA LYS A 242 10.52 -27.18 -11.41
C LYS A 242 11.91 -27.25 -10.74
N GLY A 243 12.08 -26.66 -9.57
CA GLY A 243 13.33 -26.69 -8.81
C GLY A 243 13.06 -27.09 -7.36
N ASP A 244 13.84 -28.03 -6.84
CA ASP A 244 13.68 -28.61 -5.50
C ASP A 244 13.55 -27.51 -4.42
N LEU A 245 12.68 -27.74 -3.44
CA LEU A 245 12.62 -26.90 -2.24
C LEU A 245 13.96 -27.06 -1.50
N ASP A 246 14.85 -26.07 -1.61
CA ASP A 246 15.98 -25.99 -0.71
C ASP A 246 15.45 -25.78 0.72
N GLU A 247 15.78 -26.73 1.60
CA GLU A 247 15.54 -26.70 3.03
C GLU A 247 16.43 -25.60 3.65
N ASP A 248 15.83 -24.47 4.05
CA ASP A 248 16.38 -23.52 5.01
C ASP A 248 15.33 -23.18 6.10
#